data_AF-A0A432I113-F1
#
_entry.id   AF-A0A432I113-F1
#
_cell.length_a   1.000
_cell.length_b   1.000
_cell.length_c   1.000
_cell.angle_alpha   90.00
_cell.angle_beta   90.00
_cell.angle_gamma   90.00
#
_symmetry.space_group_name_H-M   'P 1'
#
loop_
_entity.id
_entity.type
_entity.pdbx_description
1 polymer ?
#
loop_
_entity_poly.entity_id
_entity_poly.type
_entity_poly.pdbx_seq_one_letter_code
_entity_poly.pdbx_strand_id
1 'polypeptide(L)'
;MGAHLDGEVVLDDTDNPFLADFAAGRSGAAFQAQLFSLLARHRQQVGLRQSSLFNQQTVSDYLFDKDKIYAYLNLDDNELFIYQRLYDLLLGDVVPPDLVIYLQIPTDVLRRRIRSRDREYRENGETPPDPEYLGELNDAYTHFFFHYVSTPLLVVETSHVDLEWGDTAMNDLLKQVRGMGQGTRYYVPR
;
A
#
# COMPACT_ATOMS: atom_id res chain seq x y z
N MET A 1 12.68 -4.88 7.36
CA MET A 1 13.15 -3.47 7.29
C MET A 1 13.06 -2.75 8.63
N GLY A 2 11.89 -2.65 9.29
CA GLY A 2 11.78 -1.98 10.61
C GLY A 2 12.76 -2.47 11.66
N ALA A 3 12.90 -3.78 11.84
CA ALA A 3 13.88 -4.38 12.74
C ALA A 3 15.36 -4.08 12.38
N HIS A 4 15.66 -3.79 11.12
CA HIS A 4 17.03 -3.46 10.68
C HIS A 4 17.34 -1.96 10.78
N LEU A 5 16.30 -1.14 10.99
CA LEU A 5 16.38 0.32 11.08
C LEU A 5 16.17 0.83 12.51
N ASP A 6 15.93 -0.07 13.47
CA ASP A 6 15.52 0.29 14.84
C ASP A 6 14.33 1.26 14.84
N GLY A 7 13.42 1.06 13.88
CA GLY A 7 12.31 1.95 13.60
C GLY A 7 10.98 1.38 14.07
N GLU A 8 10.05 2.28 14.40
CA GLU A 8 8.66 1.93 14.69
C GLU A 8 8.00 1.37 13.42
N VAL A 9 7.40 0.18 13.54
CA VAL A 9 6.66 -0.43 12.43
C VAL A 9 5.19 -0.09 12.57
N VAL A 10 4.65 0.49 11.52
CA VAL A 10 3.24 0.86 11.41
C VAL A 10 2.63 0.00 10.32
N LEU A 11 1.58 -0.74 10.69
CA LEU A 11 0.85 -1.60 9.77
C LEU A 11 -0.55 -1.05 9.55
N ASP A 12 -1.02 -1.15 8.31
CA ASP A 12 -2.38 -0.79 7.92
C ASP A 12 -3.40 -1.60 8.73
N ASP A 13 -4.46 -0.94 9.18
CA ASP A 13 -5.55 -1.63 9.87
C ASP A 13 -6.46 -2.32 8.85
N THR A 14 -6.41 -3.64 8.84
CA THR A 14 -7.17 -4.47 7.90
C THR A 14 -8.55 -4.88 8.44
N ASP A 15 -8.88 -4.55 9.70
CA ASP A 15 -10.18 -4.92 10.29
C ASP A 15 -11.28 -3.94 9.87
N ASN A 16 -11.75 -4.09 8.63
CA ASN A 16 -12.78 -3.25 8.05
C ASN A 16 -14.12 -4.02 7.95
N PRO A 17 -15.15 -3.62 8.71
CA PRO A 17 -16.41 -4.38 8.83
C PRO A 17 -17.23 -4.37 7.54
N PHE A 18 -16.91 -3.52 6.58
CA PHE A 18 -17.63 -3.40 5.31
C PHE A 18 -17.02 -4.26 4.19
N LEU A 19 -15.84 -4.88 4.40
CA LEU A 19 -15.17 -5.68 3.37
C LEU A 19 -15.98 -6.91 2.95
N ALA A 20 -16.68 -7.56 3.89
CA ALA A 20 -17.53 -8.70 3.57
C ALA A 20 -18.69 -8.31 2.65
N ASP A 21 -19.30 -7.16 2.91
CA ASP A 21 -20.40 -6.62 2.11
C ASP A 21 -19.93 -6.10 0.75
N PHE A 22 -18.74 -5.50 0.71
CA PHE A 22 -18.06 -5.11 -0.53
C PHE A 22 -17.76 -6.32 -1.41
N ALA A 23 -17.17 -7.38 -0.83
CA ALA A 23 -16.90 -8.63 -1.54
C ALA A 23 -18.18 -9.33 -2.03
N ALA A 24 -19.29 -9.15 -1.33
CA ALA A 24 -20.60 -9.63 -1.74
C ALA A 24 -21.31 -8.72 -2.78
N GLY A 25 -20.67 -7.63 -3.23
CA GLY A 25 -21.22 -6.71 -4.22
C GLY A 25 -22.43 -5.91 -3.72
N ARG A 26 -22.54 -5.67 -2.40
CA ARG A 26 -23.65 -4.87 -1.86
C ARG A 26 -23.50 -3.41 -2.26
N SER A 27 -24.60 -2.82 -2.74
CA SER A 27 -24.65 -1.40 -3.11
C SER A 27 -24.19 -0.51 -1.96
N GLY A 28 -23.27 0.42 -2.24
CA GLY A 28 -22.72 1.37 -1.27
C GLY A 28 -21.67 0.79 -0.30
N ALA A 29 -21.44 -0.52 -0.30
CA ALA A 29 -20.45 -1.13 0.60
C ALA A 29 -19.01 -0.74 0.24
N ALA A 30 -18.72 -0.53 -1.06
CA ALA A 30 -17.44 -0.01 -1.51
C ALA A 30 -17.12 1.34 -0.88
N PHE A 31 -18.08 2.26 -0.91
CA PHE A 31 -17.94 3.59 -0.32
C PHE A 31 -17.78 3.54 1.21
N GLN A 32 -18.59 2.72 1.89
CA GLN A 32 -18.45 2.52 3.34
C GLN A 32 -17.08 1.95 3.72
N ALA A 33 -16.61 0.95 2.98
CA ALA A 33 -15.30 0.35 3.18
C ALA A 33 -14.19 1.40 2.98
N GLN A 34 -14.26 2.22 1.93
CA GLN A 34 -13.23 3.24 1.71
C GLN A 34 -13.23 4.33 2.76
N LEU A 35 -14.39 4.84 3.16
CA LEU A 35 -14.43 5.85 4.22
C LEU A 35 -13.91 5.31 5.55
N PHE A 36 -14.21 4.05 5.87
CA PHE A 36 -13.69 3.41 7.07
C PHE A 36 -12.16 3.33 7.03
N SER A 37 -11.58 2.81 5.94
CA SER A 37 -10.12 2.70 5.79
C SER A 37 -9.43 4.07 5.78
N LEU A 38 -10.00 5.08 5.11
CA LEU A 38 -9.47 6.44 5.09
C LEU A 38 -9.40 7.04 6.50
N LEU A 39 -10.48 6.92 7.28
CA LEU A 39 -10.56 7.44 8.65
C LEU A 39 -9.63 6.68 9.60
N ALA A 40 -9.54 5.35 9.48
CA ALA A 40 -8.63 4.54 10.28
C ALA A 40 -7.16 4.95 10.04
N ARG A 41 -6.76 5.07 8.76
CA ARG A 41 -5.42 5.51 8.37
C ARG A 41 -5.12 6.92 8.85
N HIS A 42 -6.07 7.86 8.73
CA HIS A 42 -5.89 9.24 9.23
C HIS A 42 -5.65 9.25 10.74
N ARG A 43 -6.48 8.53 11.52
CA ARG A 43 -6.32 8.44 12.96
C ARG A 43 -4.95 7.88 13.35
N GLN A 44 -4.48 6.85 12.66
CA GLN A 44 -3.16 6.28 12.88
C GLN A 44 -2.05 7.31 12.58
N GLN A 45 -2.12 8.01 11.44
CA GLN A 45 -1.15 9.05 11.06
C GLN A 45 -1.10 10.23 12.06
N VAL A 46 -2.25 10.68 12.54
CA VAL A 46 -2.31 11.72 13.60
C VAL A 46 -1.63 11.24 14.88
N GLY A 47 -1.84 9.97 15.26
CA GLY A 47 -1.16 9.36 16.41
C GLY A 47 0.36 9.34 16.26
N LEU A 48 0.87 8.97 15.09
CA LEU A 48 2.32 8.94 14.81
C LEU A 48 2.95 10.32 14.93
N ARG A 49 2.27 11.35 14.44
CA ARG A 49 2.73 12.75 14.55
C ARG A 49 2.95 13.16 16.01
N GLN A 50 2.08 12.72 16.92
CA GLN A 50 2.16 13.02 18.36
C GLN A 50 3.23 12.20 19.09
N SER A 51 3.42 10.93 18.71
CA SER A 51 4.42 10.03 19.31
C SER A 51 5.87 10.33 18.91
N SER A 52 6.07 11.14 17.86
CA SER A 52 7.38 11.44 17.25
C SER A 52 8.44 12.11 18.15
N LEU A 53 8.14 12.41 19.41
CA LEU A 53 9.09 13.04 20.33
C LEU A 53 10.26 12.11 20.72
N PHE A 54 10.13 10.77 20.56
CA PHE A 54 11.14 9.81 21.00
C PHE A 54 11.63 8.84 19.91
N ASN A 55 10.87 8.60 18.84
CA ASN A 55 11.25 7.70 17.75
C ASN A 55 11.77 8.50 16.54
N GLN A 56 12.98 8.16 16.07
CA GLN A 56 13.61 8.86 14.94
C GLN A 56 13.28 8.26 13.58
N GLN A 57 12.75 7.04 13.52
CA GLN A 57 12.49 6.33 12.27
C GLN A 57 11.18 5.55 12.35
N THR A 58 10.33 5.73 11.34
CA THR A 58 9.06 5.01 11.20
C THR A 58 9.01 4.33 9.84
N VAL A 59 8.65 3.06 9.82
CA VAL A 59 8.43 2.28 8.59
C VAL A 59 6.96 1.89 8.55
N SER A 60 6.25 2.41 7.55
CA SER A 60 4.85 2.09 7.29
C SER A 60 4.74 1.12 6.13
N ASP A 61 3.85 0.13 6.23
CA ASP A 61 3.48 -0.74 5.09
C ASP A 61 2.46 -0.09 4.14
N TYR A 62 2.01 1.12 4.46
CA TYR A 62 1.09 1.90 3.64
C TYR A 62 1.52 3.36 3.46
N LEU A 63 1.09 3.91 2.33
CA LEU A 63 1.12 5.32 2.02
C LEU A 63 -0.32 5.86 2.07
N PHE A 64 -0.54 7.00 2.72
CA PHE A 64 -1.89 7.60 2.80
C PHE A 64 -2.50 7.86 1.41
N ASP A 65 -1.71 8.38 0.46
CA ASP A 65 -2.16 8.58 -0.93
C ASP A 65 -2.55 7.29 -1.66
N LYS A 66 -2.12 6.09 -1.19
CA LYS A 66 -2.52 4.81 -1.82
C LYS A 66 -4.03 4.59 -1.74
N ASP A 67 -4.70 5.22 -0.78
CA ASP A 67 -6.15 5.12 -0.58
C ASP A 67 -6.93 5.50 -1.85
N LYS A 68 -6.43 6.53 -2.56
CA LYS A 68 -6.98 6.99 -3.85
C LYS A 68 -7.06 5.89 -4.89
N ILE A 69 -6.10 4.97 -4.92
CA ILE A 69 -6.07 3.86 -5.90
C ILE A 69 -7.36 3.04 -5.77
N TYR A 70 -7.72 2.69 -4.53
CA TYR A 70 -8.94 1.91 -4.29
C TYR A 70 -10.20 2.74 -4.52
N ALA A 71 -10.19 4.03 -4.15
CA ALA A 71 -11.32 4.92 -4.40
C ALA A 71 -11.63 5.04 -5.89
N TYR A 72 -10.63 5.31 -6.74
CA TYR A 72 -10.83 5.42 -8.19
C TYR A 72 -11.25 4.11 -8.86
N LEU A 73 -10.87 2.97 -8.30
CA LEU A 73 -11.24 1.67 -8.85
C LEU A 73 -12.67 1.25 -8.48
N ASN A 74 -13.16 1.65 -7.31
CA ASN A 74 -14.36 1.04 -6.71
C ASN A 74 -15.55 2.00 -6.53
N LEU A 75 -15.34 3.31 -6.59
CA LEU A 75 -16.38 4.30 -6.32
C LEU A 75 -16.97 4.86 -7.60
N ASP A 76 -18.27 5.14 -7.59
CA ASP A 76 -18.90 5.91 -8.65
C ASP A 76 -18.56 7.41 -8.55
N ASP A 77 -18.93 8.20 -9.57
CA ASP A 77 -18.61 9.63 -9.64
C ASP A 77 -19.12 10.44 -8.44
N ASN A 78 -20.30 10.11 -7.90
CA ASN A 78 -20.88 10.84 -6.77
C ASN A 78 -20.18 10.46 -5.47
N GLU A 79 -19.91 9.16 -5.27
CA GLU A 79 -19.16 8.64 -4.14
C GLU A 79 -17.73 9.19 -4.13
N LEU A 80 -17.06 9.18 -5.28
CA LEU A 80 -15.72 9.70 -5.47
C LEU A 80 -15.64 11.20 -5.17
N PHE A 81 -16.65 11.97 -5.57
CA PHE A 81 -16.74 13.40 -5.24
C PHE A 81 -16.78 13.65 -3.72
N ILE A 82 -17.55 12.85 -2.97
CA ILE A 82 -17.63 12.96 -1.51
C ILE A 82 -16.32 12.50 -0.87
N TYR A 83 -15.78 11.37 -1.33
CA TYR A 83 -14.50 10.84 -0.91
C TYR A 83 -13.39 11.87 -1.05
N GLN A 84 -13.27 12.52 -2.22
CA GLN A 84 -12.19 13.48 -2.48
C GLN A 84 -12.26 14.68 -1.54
N ARG A 85 -13.46 15.18 -1.24
CA ARG A 85 -13.64 16.27 -0.26
C ARG A 85 -13.18 15.87 1.15
N LEU A 86 -13.48 14.65 1.57
CA LEU A 86 -13.03 14.14 2.86
C LEU A 86 -11.51 13.91 2.86
N TYR A 87 -10.98 13.33 1.79
CA TYR A 87 -9.55 13.13 1.62
C TYR A 87 -8.78 14.44 1.78
N ASP A 88 -9.18 15.49 1.06
CA ASP A 88 -8.49 16.78 1.07
C ASP A 88 -8.55 17.46 2.46
N LEU A 89 -9.65 17.28 3.20
CA LEU A 89 -9.77 17.76 4.59
C LEU A 89 -8.80 17.05 5.53
N LEU A 90 -8.63 15.73 5.37
CA LEU A 90 -7.82 14.91 6.26
C LEU A 90 -6.32 14.98 5.93
N LEU A 91 -5.98 15.23 4.66
CA LEU A 91 -4.60 15.26 4.18
C LEU A 91 -3.72 16.27 4.93
N GLY A 92 -4.29 17.39 5.38
CA GLY A 92 -3.54 18.45 6.08
C GLY A 92 -2.91 18.01 7.41
N ASP A 93 -3.40 16.92 8.01
CA ASP A 93 -2.85 16.38 9.26
C ASP A 93 -1.81 15.27 9.04
N VAL A 94 -1.68 14.78 7.81
CA VAL A 94 -0.82 13.64 7.46
C VAL A 94 0.59 14.14 7.16
N VAL A 95 1.58 13.48 7.77
CA VAL A 95 3.00 13.78 7.51
C VAL A 95 3.42 13.04 6.23
N PRO A 96 3.94 13.73 5.20
CA PRO A 96 4.46 13.05 4.03
C PRO A 96 5.70 12.22 4.39
N PRO A 97 5.88 11.02 3.82
CA PRO A 97 7.07 10.22 4.07
C PRO A 97 8.31 10.85 3.44
N ASP A 98 9.50 10.57 3.99
CA ASP A 98 10.77 10.99 3.36
C ASP A 98 11.11 10.16 2.11
N LEU A 99 10.56 8.96 2.01
CA LEU A 99 10.76 8.01 0.91
C LEU A 99 9.57 7.06 0.81
N VAL A 100 9.12 6.79 -0.41
CA VAL A 100 8.22 5.69 -0.71
C VAL A 100 8.97 4.56 -1.43
N ILE A 101 8.73 3.32 -1.01
CA ILE A 101 9.23 2.13 -1.69
C ILE A 101 8.05 1.43 -2.36
N TYR A 102 8.03 1.40 -3.69
CA TYR A 102 7.02 0.69 -4.46
C TYR A 102 7.56 -0.65 -4.94
N LEU A 103 6.98 -1.74 -4.45
CA LEU A 103 7.32 -3.10 -4.88
C LEU A 103 6.53 -3.45 -6.15
N GLN A 104 7.12 -3.15 -7.31
CA GLN A 104 6.50 -3.42 -8.60
C GLN A 104 6.56 -4.92 -8.91
N ILE A 105 5.45 -5.45 -9.40
CA ILE A 105 5.34 -6.84 -9.86
C ILE A 105 4.61 -6.88 -11.21
N PRO A 106 5.14 -7.60 -12.22
CA PRO A 106 4.41 -7.84 -13.45
C PRO A 106 3.11 -8.62 -13.19
N THR A 107 2.03 -8.25 -13.88
CA THR A 107 0.68 -8.82 -13.66
C THR A 107 0.63 -10.34 -13.87
N ASP A 108 1.40 -10.88 -14.82
CA ASP A 108 1.53 -12.32 -15.06
C ASP A 108 2.22 -13.05 -13.89
N VAL A 109 3.27 -12.45 -13.32
CA VAL A 109 3.97 -12.96 -12.14
C VAL A 109 3.06 -12.90 -10.91
N LEU A 110 2.32 -11.81 -10.71
CA LEU A 110 1.33 -11.65 -9.64
C LEU A 110 0.27 -12.76 -9.70
N ARG A 111 -0.34 -12.96 -10.87
CA ARG A 111 -1.33 -14.02 -11.11
C ARG A 111 -0.78 -15.42 -10.87
N ARG A 112 0.51 -15.66 -11.15
CA ARG A 112 1.17 -16.94 -10.86
C ARG A 112 1.37 -17.14 -9.35
N ARG A 113 1.79 -16.10 -8.62
CA ARG A 113 2.01 -16.17 -7.17
C ARG A 113 0.72 -16.42 -6.39
N ILE A 114 -0.37 -15.75 -6.77
CA ILE A 114 -1.67 -15.93 -6.10
C ILE A 114 -2.16 -17.36 -6.30
N ARG A 115 -2.09 -17.88 -7.53
CA ARG A 115 -2.41 -19.30 -7.82
C ARG A 115 -1.56 -20.28 -7.01
N SER A 116 -0.26 -19.99 -6.80
CA SER A 116 0.58 -20.86 -5.96
C SER A 116 0.19 -20.86 -4.48
N ARG A 117 -0.54 -19.81 -4.02
CA ARG A 117 -1.05 -19.67 -2.66
C ARG A 117 -2.49 -20.14 -2.49
N ASP A 118 -3.14 -20.70 -3.53
CA ASP A 118 -4.51 -21.23 -3.44
C ASP A 118 -4.69 -22.28 -2.33
N ARG A 119 -3.62 -23.00 -1.97
CA ARG A 119 -3.65 -23.92 -0.82
C ARG A 119 -3.73 -23.16 0.50
N GLU A 120 -2.93 -22.11 0.66
CA GLU A 120 -2.88 -21.29 1.88
C GLU A 120 -4.21 -20.57 2.12
N TYR A 121 -4.81 -19.97 1.08
CA TYR A 121 -6.14 -19.37 1.17
C TYR A 121 -7.18 -20.38 1.69
N ARG A 122 -7.22 -21.59 1.12
CA ARG A 122 -8.14 -22.64 1.56
C ARG A 122 -7.89 -23.09 3.00
N GLU A 123 -6.64 -23.21 3.41
CA GLU A 123 -6.27 -23.62 4.77
C GLU A 123 -6.63 -22.55 5.81
N ASN A 124 -6.58 -21.27 5.43
CA ASN A 124 -6.97 -20.15 6.27
C ASN A 124 -8.48 -19.84 6.22
N GLY A 125 -9.24 -20.54 5.37
CA GLY A 125 -10.68 -20.28 5.19
C GLY A 125 -10.98 -18.99 4.42
N GLU A 126 -9.99 -18.48 3.68
CA GLU A 126 -10.08 -17.27 2.86
C GLU A 126 -10.35 -17.63 1.40
N THR A 127 -11.07 -16.76 0.69
CA THR A 127 -11.26 -16.88 -0.76
C THR A 127 -10.16 -16.06 -1.45
N PRO A 128 -9.40 -16.64 -2.40
CA PRO A 128 -8.44 -15.86 -3.18
C PRO A 128 -9.18 -14.71 -3.89
N PRO A 129 -8.58 -13.52 -4.00
CA PRO A 129 -9.24 -12.40 -4.67
C PRO A 129 -9.47 -12.69 -6.15
N ASP A 130 -10.45 -12.01 -6.74
CA ASP A 130 -10.77 -12.18 -8.16
C ASP A 130 -9.55 -11.82 -9.05
N PRO A 131 -9.11 -12.72 -9.96
CA PRO A 131 -7.90 -12.50 -10.77
C PRO A 131 -7.99 -11.33 -11.78
N GLU A 132 -9.20 -10.96 -12.20
CA GLU A 132 -9.43 -9.83 -13.09
C GLU A 132 -9.32 -8.54 -12.29
N TYR A 133 -10.04 -8.44 -11.18
CA TYR A 133 -9.93 -7.32 -10.23
C TYR A 133 -8.49 -7.09 -9.75
N LEU A 134 -7.75 -8.15 -9.45
CA LEU A 134 -6.33 -8.04 -9.08
C LEU A 134 -5.45 -7.48 -10.22
N GLY A 135 -5.80 -7.77 -11.47
CA GLY A 135 -5.13 -7.19 -12.63
C GLY A 135 -5.37 -5.70 -12.70
N GLU A 136 -6.63 -5.28 -12.62
CA GLU A 136 -7.02 -3.87 -12.63
C GLU A 136 -6.37 -3.09 -11.47
N LEU A 137 -6.34 -3.69 -10.28
CA LEU A 137 -5.68 -3.10 -9.12
C LEU A 137 -4.18 -2.93 -9.37
N ASN A 138 -3.49 -3.94 -9.92
CA ASN A 138 -2.06 -3.85 -10.23
C ASN A 138 -1.76 -2.76 -11.27
N ASP A 139 -2.62 -2.62 -12.28
CA ASP A 139 -2.52 -1.58 -13.30
C ASP A 139 -2.77 -0.19 -12.69
N ALA A 140 -3.74 -0.07 -11.79
CA ALA A 140 -4.02 1.17 -11.06
C ALA A 140 -2.83 1.58 -10.16
N TYR A 141 -2.21 0.64 -9.46
CA TYR A 141 -0.97 0.87 -8.70
C TYR A 141 0.18 1.34 -9.60
N THR A 142 0.36 0.68 -10.74
CA THR A 142 1.39 1.06 -11.71
C THR A 142 1.16 2.46 -12.26
N HIS A 143 -0.08 2.78 -12.62
CA HIS A 143 -0.47 4.12 -13.09
C HIS A 143 -0.24 5.19 -12.02
N PHE A 144 -0.63 4.91 -10.77
CA PHE A 144 -0.46 5.82 -9.65
C PHE A 144 1.02 6.13 -9.40
N PHE A 145 1.86 5.10 -9.28
CA PHE A 145 3.28 5.30 -8.98
C PHE A 145 4.09 5.83 -10.16
N PHE A 146 3.62 5.63 -11.40
CA PHE A 146 4.20 6.28 -12.57
C PHE A 146 4.07 7.81 -12.52
N HIS A 147 2.97 8.32 -11.96
CA HIS A 147 2.71 9.76 -11.81
C HIS A 147 3.04 10.32 -10.42
N TYR A 148 3.59 9.50 -9.52
CA TYR A 148 3.87 9.90 -8.15
C TYR A 148 5.07 10.85 -8.09
N VAL A 149 4.86 12.04 -7.53
CA VAL A 149 5.88 13.10 -7.43
C VAL A 149 5.94 13.76 -6.04
N SER A 150 5.13 13.30 -5.08
CA SER A 150 5.01 13.96 -3.77
C SER A 150 6.29 13.83 -2.94
N THR A 151 6.98 12.70 -3.03
CA THR A 151 8.19 12.38 -2.26
C THR A 151 9.14 11.52 -3.10
N PRO A 152 10.42 11.37 -2.72
CA PRO A 152 11.32 10.43 -3.36
C PRO A 152 10.70 9.03 -3.48
N LEU A 153 10.86 8.40 -4.65
CA LEU A 153 10.27 7.10 -4.95
C LEU A 153 11.34 6.09 -5.36
N LEU A 154 11.44 4.99 -4.61
CA LEU A 154 12.24 3.83 -4.98
C LEU A 154 11.31 2.73 -5.51
N VAL A 155 11.35 2.51 -6.83
CA VAL A 155 10.64 1.41 -7.48
C VAL A 155 11.54 0.18 -7.46
N VAL A 156 11.09 -0.87 -6.80
CA VAL A 156 11.80 -2.15 -6.70
C VAL A 156 11.04 -3.18 -7.52
N GLU A 157 11.65 -3.67 -8.60
CA GLU A 157 11.07 -4.74 -9.39
C GLU A 157 11.25 -6.08 -8.67
N THR A 158 10.14 -6.75 -8.37
CA THR A 158 10.14 -7.99 -7.56
C THR A 158 9.90 -9.26 -8.36
N SER A 159 10.05 -9.21 -9.70
CA SER A 159 9.82 -10.32 -10.63
C SER A 159 10.56 -11.62 -10.25
N HIS A 160 11.78 -11.48 -9.73
CA HIS A 160 12.69 -12.59 -9.39
C HIS A 160 12.94 -12.78 -7.90
N VAL A 161 12.35 -11.94 -7.05
CA VAL A 161 12.51 -12.05 -5.59
C VAL A 161 11.49 -13.07 -5.09
N ASP A 162 11.96 -14.22 -4.61
CA ASP A 162 11.09 -15.14 -3.87
C ASP A 162 10.56 -14.43 -2.60
N LEU A 163 9.38 -14.83 -2.11
CA LEU A 163 8.64 -14.14 -1.04
C LEU A 163 9.47 -13.90 0.24
N GLU A 164 10.55 -14.66 0.43
CA GLU A 164 11.54 -14.48 1.49
C GLU A 164 12.71 -13.61 0.99
N TRP A 165 12.74 -12.36 1.45
CA TRP A 165 13.88 -11.49 1.26
C TRP A 165 15.05 -12.02 2.10
N GLY A 166 15.99 -12.71 1.46
CA GLY A 166 17.23 -13.12 2.11
C GLY A 166 18.05 -11.90 2.58
N ASP A 167 18.93 -12.11 3.56
CA ASP A 167 19.75 -11.05 4.17
C ASP A 167 20.53 -10.23 3.13
N THR A 168 20.98 -10.86 2.05
CA THR A 168 21.71 -10.17 0.97
C THR A 168 20.82 -9.16 0.24
N ALA A 169 19.61 -9.58 -0.17
CA ALA A 169 18.66 -8.71 -0.85
C ALA A 169 18.18 -7.57 0.07
N MET A 170 17.96 -7.86 1.36
CA MET A 170 17.61 -6.84 2.35
C MET A 170 18.74 -5.81 2.52
N ASN A 171 19.99 -6.27 2.65
CA ASN A 171 21.14 -5.37 2.78
C ASN A 171 21.33 -4.49 1.54
N ASP A 172 21.12 -5.03 0.34
CA ASP A 172 21.21 -4.24 -0.88
C ASP A 172 20.07 -3.23 -1.01
N LEU A 173 18.85 -3.59 -0.62
CA LEU A 173 17.74 -2.64 -0.52
C LEU A 173 18.05 -1.50 0.46
N LEU A 174 18.60 -1.82 1.64
CA LEU A 174 19.01 -0.81 2.63
C LEU A 174 20.09 0.13 2.08
N LYS A 175 21.02 -0.35 1.25
CA LYS A 175 21.98 0.52 0.54
C LYS A 175 21.26 1.46 -0.43
N GLN A 176 20.26 0.97 -1.17
CA GLN A 176 19.47 1.83 -2.08
C GLN A 176 18.72 2.91 -1.31
N VAL A 177 18.08 2.55 -0.20
CA VAL A 177 17.35 3.47 0.69
C VAL A 177 18.28 4.55 1.23
N ARG A 178 19.45 4.17 1.79
CA ARG A 178 20.42 5.13 2.35
C ARG A 178 21.04 6.04 1.29
N GLY A 179 21.19 5.57 0.06
CA GLY A 179 21.72 6.34 -1.06
C GLY A 179 20.65 7.09 -1.84
N MET A 180 19.40 7.15 -1.36
CA MET A 180 18.31 7.78 -2.10
C MET A 180 18.45 9.30 -2.09
N GLY A 181 18.16 9.91 -3.24
CA GLY A 181 18.10 11.36 -3.42
C GLY A 181 16.68 11.80 -3.80
N GLN A 182 16.55 12.94 -4.46
CA GLN A 182 15.27 13.39 -4.99
C GLN A 182 14.84 12.62 -6.25
N GLY A 183 13.53 12.57 -6.50
CA GLY A 183 12.95 11.95 -7.70
C GLY A 183 12.75 10.44 -7.60
N THR A 184 12.65 9.79 -8.76
CA THR A 184 12.35 8.35 -8.89
C THR A 184 13.61 7.54 -9.24
N ARG A 185 13.86 6.46 -8.50
CA ARG A 185 14.93 5.49 -8.77
C ARG A 185 14.32 4.11 -9.00
N TYR A 186 14.82 3.41 -10.01
CA TYR A 186 14.46 2.02 -10.30
C TYR A 186 15.57 1.09 -9.83
N TYR A 187 15.20 0.00 -9.17
CA TYR A 187 16.11 -1.03 -8.67
C TYR A 187 15.57 -2.42 -8.98
N VAL A 188 16.43 -3.27 -9.54
CA VAL A 188 16.15 -4.69 -9.77
C VAL A 188 17.12 -5.48 -8.88
N PRO A 189 16.62 -6.17 -7.84
CA PRO A 189 17.42 -7.06 -7.02
C PRO A 189 18.06 -8.16 -7.88
N ARG A 190 19.32 -8.49 -7.58
CA ARG A 190 20.09 -9.54 -8.27
C ARG A 190 20.27 -10.75 -7.36
#